data_AF-A0A8X7QLE7-F1
#
_entry.id   AF-A0A8X7QLE7-F1
#
_cell.length_a   1.000
_cell.length_b   1.000
_cell.length_c   1.000
_cell.angle_alpha   90.00
_cell.angle_beta   90.00
_cell.angle_gamma   90.00
#
_symmetry.space_group_name_H-M   'P 1'
#
loop_
_entity.id
_entity.type
_entity.pdbx_description
1 polymer ?
#
loop_
_entity_poly.entity_id
_entity_poly.type
_entity_poly.pdbx_seq_one_letter_code
_entity_poly.pdbx_strand_id
1 'polypeptide(L)'
;MRSLADDEDVYASFDLFKYPWRLNRFRLRYLLRRCYAQGNPSTLYIKGVEYFYRRNMYVEGLDLMKRAADAGFERASYTYAMTSKLWDDDGDHFRGFSRDYVAKIGLLVRSSAGLWNWDHNDYFHIRRHVFISTVAPIFYSCPCFPLLEGHWALWDIDNRKAEDMCNRCFWIKEVGLFLAFKASTVIKL
;
A
#
# COMPACT_ATOMS: atom_id res chain seq x y z
N MET A 1 -36.53 9.23 16.49
CA MET A 1 -35.55 8.13 16.46
C MET A 1 -34.33 8.55 15.64
N ARG A 2 -33.38 9.27 16.27
CA ARG A 2 -32.18 9.83 15.61
C ARG A 2 -30.90 9.47 16.39
N SER A 3 -30.89 8.35 17.12
CA SER A 3 -29.93 8.11 18.22
C SER A 3 -29.21 6.76 18.22
N LEU A 4 -29.10 6.10 17.06
CA LEU A 4 -28.17 4.96 16.85
C LEU A 4 -27.40 5.08 15.51
N ALA A 5 -27.79 6.00 14.64
CA ALA A 5 -27.24 6.16 13.29
C ALA A 5 -26.21 7.30 13.17
N ASP A 6 -25.99 8.07 14.23
CA ASP A 6 -25.01 9.17 14.26
C ASP A 6 -24.08 9.06 15.47
N ASP A 7 -23.77 7.81 15.83
CA ASP A 7 -22.82 7.47 16.88
C ASP A 7 -21.39 7.69 16.37
N GLU A 8 -20.64 8.55 17.07
CA GLU A 8 -19.27 8.90 16.72
C GLU A 8 -18.35 7.68 16.77
N ASP A 9 -18.60 6.75 17.69
CA ASP A 9 -17.81 5.52 17.86
C ASP A 9 -17.98 4.56 16.68
N VAL A 10 -19.17 4.54 16.08
CA VAL A 10 -19.42 3.78 14.85
C VAL A 10 -18.55 4.33 13.73
N TYR A 11 -18.52 5.65 13.53
CA TYR A 11 -17.69 6.25 12.48
C TYR A 11 -16.20 6.12 12.75
N ALA A 12 -15.77 6.19 14.01
CA ALA A 12 -14.37 6.06 14.43
C ALA A 12 -13.83 4.64 14.16
N SER A 13 -14.66 3.61 14.35
CA SER A 13 -14.27 2.18 14.22
C SER A 13 -14.57 1.56 12.85
N PHE A 14 -15.35 2.22 12.00
CA PHE A 14 -15.83 1.66 10.73
C PHE A 14 -14.70 1.32 9.74
N ASP A 15 -14.63 0.06 9.27
CA ASP A 15 -13.68 -0.36 8.23
C ASP A 15 -14.27 -0.16 6.83
N LEU A 16 -13.84 0.91 6.17
CA LEU A 16 -14.29 1.22 4.81
C LEU A 16 -13.89 0.18 3.77
N PHE A 17 -12.88 -0.66 4.01
CA PHE A 17 -12.51 -1.72 3.07
C PHE A 17 -13.51 -2.88 3.04
N LYS A 18 -14.39 -2.96 4.05
CA LYS A 18 -15.52 -3.90 4.09
C LYS A 18 -16.80 -3.32 3.49
N TYR A 19 -16.83 -2.02 3.19
CA TYR A 19 -18.01 -1.37 2.61
C TYR A 19 -18.12 -1.65 1.11
N PRO A 20 -19.32 -1.92 0.58
CA PRO A 20 -19.51 -2.10 -0.86
C PRO A 20 -19.42 -0.76 -1.62
N TRP A 21 -18.20 -0.39 -2.04
CA TRP A 21 -17.86 0.85 -2.76
C TRP A 21 -18.62 1.08 -4.08
N ARG A 22 -19.24 0.03 -4.63
CA ARG A 22 -20.06 0.09 -5.85
C ARG A 22 -21.48 0.61 -5.60
N LEU A 23 -21.87 0.81 -4.34
CA LEU A 23 -23.18 1.35 -3.97
C LEU A 23 -23.14 2.89 -3.88
N ASN A 24 -24.29 3.49 -4.20
CA ASN A 24 -24.65 4.91 -4.12
C ASN A 24 -23.52 5.90 -3.71
N ARG A 25 -23.00 6.63 -4.71
CA ARG A 25 -21.91 7.61 -4.59
C ARG A 25 -22.17 8.72 -3.54
N PHE A 26 -23.41 9.11 -3.31
CA PHE A 26 -23.75 10.13 -2.32
C PHE A 26 -23.61 9.62 -0.88
N ARG A 27 -24.09 8.40 -0.61
CA ARG A 27 -23.97 7.77 0.72
C ARG A 27 -22.51 7.49 1.08
N LEU A 28 -21.72 7.02 0.11
CA LEU A 28 -20.29 6.82 0.29
C LEU A 28 -19.57 8.13 0.63
N ARG A 29 -19.87 9.23 -0.06
CA ARG A 29 -19.28 10.55 0.25
C ARG A 29 -19.64 11.05 1.65
N TYR A 30 -20.89 10.86 2.07
CA TYR A 30 -21.33 11.22 3.42
C TYR A 30 -20.58 10.40 4.48
N LEU A 31 -20.53 9.08 4.31
CA LEU A 31 -19.84 8.16 5.22
C LEU A 31 -18.35 8.49 5.33
N LEU A 32 -17.66 8.70 4.21
CA LEU A 32 -16.25 9.11 4.18
C LEU A 32 -16.00 10.39 4.97
N ARG A 33 -16.89 11.40 4.84
CA ARG A 33 -16.76 12.66 5.58
C ARG A 33 -16.92 12.47 7.08
N ARG A 34 -17.92 11.70 7.51
CA ARG A 34 -18.18 11.43 8.93
C ARG A 34 -17.04 10.63 9.56
N CYS A 35 -16.60 9.53 8.92
CA CYS A 35 -15.47 8.74 9.38
C CYS A 35 -14.18 9.58 9.45
N TYR A 36 -13.91 10.42 8.45
CA TYR A 36 -12.71 11.27 8.45
C TYR A 36 -12.74 12.31 9.57
N ALA A 37 -13.90 12.92 9.84
CA ALA A 37 -14.06 13.88 10.94
C ALA A 37 -13.76 13.24 12.32
N GLN A 38 -14.04 11.94 12.47
CA GLN A 38 -13.75 11.18 13.68
C GLN A 38 -12.34 10.57 13.71
N GLY A 39 -11.46 10.92 12.76
CA GLY A 39 -10.10 10.39 12.72
C GLY A 39 -10.03 8.90 12.41
N ASN A 40 -11.04 8.32 11.76
CA ASN A 40 -11.10 6.90 11.46
C ASN A 40 -9.85 6.43 10.68
N PRO A 41 -9.12 5.41 11.16
CA PRO A 41 -7.85 4.99 10.55
C PRO A 41 -7.97 4.58 9.09
N SER A 42 -9.08 3.94 8.70
CA SER A 42 -9.30 3.53 7.30
C SER A 42 -9.47 4.74 6.37
N THR A 43 -10.20 5.79 6.80
CA THR A 43 -10.31 7.05 6.04
C THR A 43 -9.01 7.83 5.98
N LEU A 44 -8.25 7.89 7.08
CA LEU A 44 -6.96 8.55 7.12
C LEU A 44 -6.01 7.89 6.12
N TYR A 45 -5.97 6.55 6.10
CA TYR A 45 -5.21 5.80 5.10
C TYR A 45 -5.65 6.10 3.66
N ILE A 46 -6.97 6.07 3.38
CA ILE A 46 -7.50 6.36 2.04
C ILE A 46 -7.12 7.77 1.58
N LYS A 47 -7.24 8.75 2.47
CA LYS A 47 -6.86 10.13 2.18
C LYS A 47 -5.35 10.30 2.03
N GLY A 48 -4.56 9.64 2.86
CA GLY A 48 -3.10 9.66 2.78
C GLY A 48 -2.60 9.12 1.45
N VAL A 49 -3.12 7.96 1.01
CA VAL A 49 -2.82 7.39 -0.31
C VAL A 49 -3.23 8.32 -1.45
N GLU A 50 -4.42 8.94 -1.37
CA GLU A 50 -4.89 9.92 -2.37
C GLU A 50 -3.95 11.13 -2.44
N TYR A 51 -3.58 11.68 -1.29
CA TYR A 51 -2.80 12.90 -1.18
C TYR A 51 -1.39 12.67 -1.71
N PHE A 52 -0.78 11.56 -1.30
CA PHE A 52 0.58 11.23 -1.64
C PHE A 52 0.75 10.83 -3.10
N TYR A 53 -0.03 9.85 -3.57
CA TYR A 53 0.20 9.22 -4.87
C TYR A 53 -0.51 9.89 -6.04
N ARG A 54 -1.54 10.71 -5.77
CA ARG A 54 -2.35 11.36 -6.82
C ARG A 54 -2.23 12.88 -6.81
N ARG A 55 -2.18 13.50 -5.63
CA ARG A 55 -2.25 14.97 -5.50
C ARG A 55 -0.91 15.67 -5.29
N ASN A 56 0.20 14.93 -5.24
CA ASN A 56 1.55 15.47 -4.96
C ASN A 56 1.67 16.17 -3.58
N MET A 57 0.80 15.83 -2.64
CA MET A 57 0.83 16.36 -1.27
C MET A 57 1.58 15.35 -0.40
N TYR A 58 2.90 15.30 -0.58
CA TYR A 58 3.74 14.22 -0.03
C TYR A 58 3.80 14.24 1.49
N VAL A 59 3.99 15.42 2.09
CA VAL A 59 4.11 15.55 3.56
C VAL A 59 2.79 15.21 4.23
N GLU A 60 1.69 15.81 3.76
CA GLU A 60 0.35 15.60 4.32
C GLU A 60 -0.14 14.16 4.07
N GLY A 61 0.14 13.63 2.88
CA GLY A 61 -0.23 12.25 2.55
C GLY A 61 0.50 11.24 3.43
N LEU A 62 1.79 11.45 3.67
CA LEU A 62 2.60 10.59 4.52
C LEU A 62 2.21 10.71 6.00
N ASP A 63 1.93 11.92 6.51
CA ASP A 63 1.42 12.15 7.86
C ASP A 63 0.10 11.40 8.12
N LEU A 64 -0.85 11.48 7.17
CA LEU A 64 -2.12 10.78 7.27
C LEU A 64 -1.95 9.25 7.30
N MET A 65 -1.06 8.71 6.45
CA MET A 65 -0.73 7.28 6.48
C MET A 65 -0.07 6.88 7.80
N LYS A 66 0.84 7.71 8.33
CA LYS A 66 1.49 7.48 9.61
C LYS A 66 0.47 7.44 10.75
N ARG A 67 -0.42 8.43 10.84
CA ARG A 67 -1.46 8.48 11.88
C ARG A 67 -2.40 7.28 11.83
N ALA A 68 -2.75 6.81 10.64
CA ALA A 68 -3.52 5.57 10.49
C ALA A 68 -2.72 4.34 10.97
N ALA A 69 -1.42 4.28 10.69
CA ALA A 69 -0.54 3.22 11.15
C ALA A 69 -0.36 3.23 12.67
N ASP A 70 -0.15 4.41 13.27
CA ASP A 70 -0.03 4.60 14.72
C ASP A 70 -1.32 4.19 15.45
N ALA A 71 -2.48 4.34 14.79
CA ALA A 71 -3.77 3.85 15.28
C ALA A 71 -4.00 2.34 15.04
N GLY A 72 -2.99 1.60 14.58
CA GLY A 72 -3.03 0.15 14.41
C GLY A 72 -3.66 -0.34 13.10
N PHE A 73 -3.89 0.54 12.11
CA PHE A 73 -4.46 0.10 10.84
C PHE A 73 -3.42 -0.58 9.95
N GLU A 74 -3.42 -1.91 9.92
CA GLU A 74 -2.37 -2.74 9.30
C GLU A 74 -2.01 -2.34 7.86
N ARG A 75 -3.01 -1.99 7.03
CA ARG A 75 -2.77 -1.55 5.64
C ARG A 75 -1.97 -0.26 5.58
N ALA A 76 -2.20 0.65 6.53
CA ALA A 76 -1.44 1.87 6.66
C ALA A 76 -0.02 1.58 7.16
N SER A 77 0.15 0.70 8.14
CA SER A 77 1.48 0.31 8.64
C SER A 77 2.39 -0.20 7.52
N TYR A 78 1.89 -1.15 6.71
CA TYR A 78 2.62 -1.65 5.54
C TYR A 78 2.90 -0.56 4.49
N THR A 79 1.87 0.21 4.13
CA THR A 79 1.99 1.21 3.05
C THR A 79 2.89 2.36 3.47
N TYR A 80 2.79 2.84 4.71
CA TYR A 80 3.66 3.86 5.27
C TYR A 80 5.11 3.40 5.27
N ALA A 81 5.40 2.17 5.71
CA ALA A 81 6.76 1.64 5.71
C ALA A 81 7.34 1.50 4.29
N MET A 82 6.56 0.97 3.34
CA MET A 82 6.95 0.86 1.93
C MET A 82 7.19 2.23 1.29
N THR A 83 6.30 3.19 1.56
CA THR A 83 6.41 4.57 1.08
C THR A 83 7.64 5.22 1.68
N SER A 84 7.83 5.12 2.99
CA SER A 84 8.97 5.73 3.66
C SER A 84 10.27 5.18 3.09
N LYS A 85 10.42 3.85 2.97
CA LYS A 85 11.63 3.25 2.36
C LYS A 85 11.92 3.70 0.93
N LEU A 86 10.90 3.94 0.12
CA LEU A 86 11.08 4.37 -1.26
C LEU A 86 11.42 5.87 -1.37
N TRP A 87 11.16 6.65 -0.32
CA TRP A 87 11.32 8.11 -0.28
C TRP A 87 12.40 8.58 0.69
N ASP A 88 12.77 7.77 1.66
CA ASP A 88 13.75 7.98 2.74
C ASP A 88 14.65 6.72 2.76
N ASP A 89 15.94 6.91 2.44
CA ASP A 89 16.87 5.79 2.15
C ASP A 89 17.50 5.22 3.45
N ASP A 90 17.38 5.93 4.57
CA ASP A 90 18.23 5.73 5.76
C ASP A 90 17.49 5.10 6.96
N GLY A 91 16.17 4.90 6.90
CA GLY A 91 15.37 4.37 8.01
C GLY A 91 15.15 2.85 7.97
N ASP A 92 15.25 2.18 9.13
CA ASP A 92 14.73 0.80 9.31
C ASP A 92 13.19 0.82 9.44
N HIS A 93 12.51 1.20 8.36
CA HIS A 93 11.04 1.38 8.32
C HIS A 93 10.25 0.09 8.52
N PHE A 94 10.91 -1.07 8.45
CA PHE A 94 10.31 -2.38 8.67
C PHE A 94 10.65 -3.01 10.01
N ARG A 95 11.29 -2.25 10.92
CA ARG A 95 11.58 -2.73 12.26
C ARG A 95 10.30 -3.23 12.93
N GLY A 96 10.31 -4.49 13.37
CA GLY A 96 9.16 -5.14 14.02
C GLY A 96 8.19 -5.86 13.08
N PHE A 97 8.37 -5.77 11.76
CA PHE A 97 7.58 -6.53 10.80
C PHE A 97 8.24 -7.90 10.56
N SER A 98 7.48 -8.99 10.73
CA SER A 98 7.92 -10.31 10.27
C SER A 98 7.71 -10.45 8.75
N ARG A 99 8.49 -11.31 8.10
CA ARG A 99 8.34 -11.61 6.66
C ARG A 99 6.93 -12.12 6.35
N ASP A 100 6.40 -12.99 7.20
CA ASP A 100 5.05 -13.56 7.05
C ASP A 100 3.97 -12.47 7.15
N TYR A 101 4.13 -11.55 8.10
CA TYR A 101 3.22 -10.42 8.23
C TYR A 101 3.25 -9.56 6.96
N VAL A 102 4.43 -9.20 6.46
CA VAL A 102 4.62 -8.38 5.24
C VAL A 102 4.01 -9.07 4.02
N ALA A 103 4.26 -10.36 3.84
CA ALA A 103 3.71 -11.12 2.73
C ALA A 103 2.17 -11.14 2.77
N LYS A 104 1.59 -11.38 3.96
CA LYS A 104 0.13 -11.41 4.17
C LYS A 104 -0.52 -10.05 3.94
N ILE A 105 0.00 -8.99 4.59
CA ILE A 105 -0.58 -7.65 4.47
C ILE A 105 -0.34 -7.05 3.09
N GLY A 106 0.80 -7.35 2.47
CA GLY A 106 1.12 -6.98 1.09
C GLY A 106 0.09 -7.55 0.12
N LEU A 107 -0.28 -8.83 0.27
CA LEU A 107 -1.36 -9.43 -0.52
C LEU A 107 -2.70 -8.71 -0.31
N LEU A 108 -3.04 -8.34 0.93
CA LEU A 108 -4.29 -7.64 1.25
C LEU A 108 -4.36 -6.22 0.66
N VAL A 109 -3.25 -5.49 0.69
CA VAL A 109 -3.15 -4.18 0.05
C VAL A 109 -3.30 -4.33 -1.47
N ARG A 110 -2.68 -5.35 -2.06
CA ARG A 110 -2.75 -5.64 -3.50
C ARG A 110 -4.13 -6.12 -3.97
N SER A 111 -4.86 -6.89 -3.16
CA SER A 111 -6.21 -7.34 -3.51
C SER A 111 -7.25 -6.21 -3.46
N SER A 112 -6.88 -5.08 -2.84
CA SER A 112 -7.72 -3.87 -2.77
C SER A 112 -7.61 -2.99 -4.02
N ALA A 113 -6.94 -3.44 -5.10
CA ALA A 113 -6.62 -2.67 -6.33
C ALA A 113 -7.80 -1.91 -6.92
N GLY A 114 -8.96 -2.57 -7.03
CA GLY A 114 -10.13 -2.00 -7.67
C GLY A 114 -10.71 -0.78 -6.95
N LEU A 115 -10.27 -0.50 -5.73
CA LEU A 115 -10.62 0.72 -4.98
C LEU A 115 -9.78 1.93 -5.38
N TRP A 116 -8.63 1.68 -6.01
CA TRP A 116 -7.57 2.66 -6.25
C TRP A 116 -7.29 2.87 -7.74
N ASN A 117 -8.29 2.72 -8.63
CA ASN A 117 -8.18 3.06 -10.06
C ASN A 117 -7.98 4.57 -10.26
N TRP A 118 -6.86 5.09 -9.77
CA TRP A 118 -6.42 6.46 -9.86
C TRP A 118 -5.15 6.50 -10.71
N ASP A 119 -4.99 7.61 -11.42
CA ASP A 119 -3.71 7.93 -12.03
C ASP A 119 -2.70 8.23 -10.92
N HIS A 120 -1.50 7.69 -11.05
CA HIS A 120 -0.38 7.96 -10.16
C HIS A 120 0.37 9.18 -10.66
N ASN A 121 1.02 9.91 -9.76
CA ASN A 121 1.81 11.06 -10.15
C ASN A 121 3.14 10.69 -10.81
N ASP A 122 3.73 11.65 -11.53
CA ASP A 122 5.01 11.48 -12.23
C ASP A 122 6.13 11.06 -11.27
N TYR A 123 6.13 11.57 -10.04
CA TYR A 123 7.15 11.25 -9.05
C TYR A 123 7.15 9.76 -8.68
N PHE A 124 5.96 9.16 -8.53
CA PHE A 124 5.81 7.72 -8.34
C PHE A 124 6.41 6.94 -9.52
N HIS A 125 6.14 7.37 -10.76
CA HIS A 125 6.70 6.75 -11.96
C HIS A 125 8.22 6.85 -12.02
N ILE A 126 8.79 8.00 -11.64
CA ILE A 126 10.25 8.21 -11.56
C ILE A 126 10.86 7.24 -10.54
N ARG A 127 10.32 7.16 -9.32
CA ARG A 127 10.82 6.25 -8.28
C ARG A 127 10.72 4.79 -8.69
N ARG A 128 9.63 4.40 -9.36
CA ARG A 128 9.49 3.07 -9.96
C ARG A 128 10.57 2.80 -11.00
N HIS A 129 10.83 3.74 -11.90
CA HIS A 129 11.87 3.59 -12.92
C HIS A 129 13.25 3.43 -12.28
N VAL A 130 13.60 4.26 -11.30
CA VAL A 130 14.86 4.16 -10.56
C VAL A 130 14.99 2.78 -9.90
N PHE A 131 13.94 2.29 -9.23
CA PHE A 131 13.96 0.95 -8.65
C PHE A 131 14.21 -0.14 -9.69
N ILE A 132 13.51 -0.10 -10.83
CA ILE A 132 13.66 -1.08 -11.92
C ILE A 132 15.07 -1.04 -12.52
N SER A 133 15.65 0.14 -12.71
CA SER A 133 16.95 0.27 -13.36
C SER A 133 18.14 0.02 -12.44
N THR A 134 18.01 0.22 -11.11
CA THR A 134 19.13 0.18 -10.18
C THR A 134 19.05 -0.93 -9.13
N VAL A 135 17.85 -1.21 -8.59
CA VAL A 135 17.67 -2.15 -7.47
C VAL A 135 17.24 -3.53 -7.95
N ALA A 136 16.31 -3.60 -8.90
CA ALA A 136 15.83 -4.88 -9.45
C ALA A 136 16.96 -5.75 -10.05
N PRO A 137 18.00 -5.22 -10.74
CA PRO A 137 19.11 -6.04 -11.22
C PRO A 137 19.89 -6.76 -10.11
N ILE A 138 19.93 -6.20 -8.89
CA ILE A 138 20.59 -6.81 -7.72
C ILE A 138 19.87 -8.07 -7.25
N PHE A 139 18.56 -8.17 -7.51
CA PHE A 139 17.79 -9.38 -7.26
C PHE A 139 18.24 -10.52 -8.16
N TYR A 140 18.43 -10.23 -9.45
CA TYR A 140 18.80 -11.22 -10.48
C TYR A 140 20.25 -11.72 -10.37
N SER A 141 21.13 -10.99 -9.68
CA SER A 141 22.51 -11.42 -9.42
C SER A 141 22.67 -12.29 -8.18
N CYS A 142 21.60 -12.55 -7.43
CA CYS A 142 21.66 -13.35 -6.21
C CYS A 142 21.50 -14.85 -6.49
N PRO A 143 22.22 -15.74 -5.78
CA PRO A 143 21.99 -17.19 -5.85
C PRO A 143 20.58 -17.64 -5.40
N CYS A 144 19.76 -16.75 -4.85
CA CYS A 144 18.33 -17.01 -4.63
C CYS A 144 17.52 -17.04 -5.94
N PHE A 145 18.07 -16.57 -7.06
CA PHE A 145 17.39 -16.41 -8.35
C PHE A 145 17.16 -17.69 -9.21
N PRO A 146 17.83 -18.85 -9.04
CA PRO A 146 17.59 -20.02 -9.89
C PRO A 146 16.45 -20.96 -9.44
N LEU A 147 15.66 -20.63 -8.40
CA LEU A 147 14.54 -21.47 -7.91
C LEU A 147 13.15 -21.06 -8.44
N LEU A 148 13.08 -20.07 -9.32
CA LEU A 148 11.83 -19.59 -9.90
C LEU A 148 11.69 -20.08 -11.34
N GLU A 149 11.63 -21.41 -11.52
CA GLU A 149 11.21 -22.01 -12.80
C GLU A 149 9.94 -21.31 -13.31
N GLY A 150 10.06 -20.53 -14.38
CA GLY A 150 8.94 -19.92 -15.10
C GLY A 150 8.54 -18.50 -14.72
N HIS A 151 9.15 -17.82 -13.74
CA HIS A 151 8.82 -16.42 -13.43
C HIS A 151 9.87 -15.46 -14.01
N TRP A 152 9.50 -14.82 -15.12
CA TRP A 152 10.38 -13.95 -15.91
C TRP A 152 10.49 -12.54 -15.33
N ALA A 153 9.61 -12.17 -14.39
CA ALA A 153 9.59 -10.85 -13.78
C ALA A 153 9.43 -10.93 -12.25
N LEU A 154 10.07 -9.98 -11.54
CA LEU A 154 9.99 -9.78 -10.08
C LEU A 154 8.55 -9.82 -9.54
N TRP A 155 7.59 -9.39 -10.37
CA TRP A 155 6.18 -9.24 -10.04
C TRP A 155 5.36 -10.54 -10.14
N ASP A 156 5.90 -11.57 -10.81
CA ASP A 156 5.20 -12.85 -11.03
C ASP A 156 5.54 -13.90 -9.97
N ILE A 157 6.48 -13.60 -9.07
CA ILE A 157 7.02 -14.52 -8.08
C ILE A 157 5.94 -14.89 -7.05
N ASP A 158 5.58 -16.19 -6.98
CA ASP A 158 4.63 -16.71 -5.98
C ASP A 158 5.04 -16.26 -4.56
N ASN A 159 4.06 -15.75 -3.79
CA ASN A 159 4.25 -15.35 -2.39
C ASN A 159 4.76 -16.51 -1.52
N ARG A 160 4.41 -17.77 -1.86
CA ARG A 160 4.86 -18.97 -1.15
C ARG A 160 6.35 -19.29 -1.33
N LYS A 161 6.98 -18.81 -2.40
CA LYS A 161 8.42 -19.00 -2.64
C LYS A 161 9.29 -17.96 -1.92
N ALA A 162 8.70 -17.15 -1.05
CA ALA A 162 9.41 -16.12 -0.30
C ALA A 162 10.25 -16.69 0.83
N GLU A 163 9.96 -17.89 1.36
CA GLU A 163 10.65 -18.47 2.52
C GLU A 163 12.14 -18.75 2.23
N ASP A 164 12.46 -19.23 1.03
CA ASP A 164 13.82 -19.61 0.62
C ASP A 164 14.71 -18.42 0.23
N MET A 165 14.17 -17.20 0.20
CA MET A 165 14.93 -16.01 -0.18
C MET A 165 15.79 -15.49 0.97
N CYS A 166 16.99 -14.99 0.65
CA CYS A 166 17.75 -14.16 1.59
C CYS A 166 16.99 -12.85 1.90
N ASN A 167 17.32 -12.21 3.03
CA ASN A 167 16.64 -11.00 3.49
C ASN A 167 16.64 -9.88 2.42
N ARG A 168 17.76 -9.69 1.71
CA ARG A 168 17.87 -8.70 0.62
C ARG A 168 16.87 -8.97 -0.50
N CYS A 169 16.83 -10.21 -1.01
CA CYS A 169 15.94 -10.59 -2.10
C CYS A 169 14.47 -10.49 -1.70
N PHE A 170 14.13 -10.88 -0.47
CA PHE A 170 12.79 -10.72 0.07
C PHE A 170 12.32 -9.26 0.01
N TRP A 171 13.12 -8.32 0.52
CA TRP A 171 12.73 -6.91 0.52
C TRP A 171 12.68 -6.29 -0.87
N ILE A 172 13.60 -6.67 -1.77
CA ILE A 172 13.54 -6.22 -3.17
C ILE A 172 12.25 -6.73 -3.83
N LYS A 173 11.88 -8.00 -3.63
CA LYS A 173 10.62 -8.56 -4.10
C LYS A 173 9.41 -7.78 -3.57
N GLU A 174 9.33 -7.56 -2.25
CA GLU A 174 8.17 -6.90 -1.65
C GLU A 174 8.01 -5.44 -2.12
N VAL A 175 9.12 -4.70 -2.24
CA VAL A 175 9.12 -3.35 -2.85
C VAL A 175 8.68 -3.42 -4.31
N GLY A 176 9.16 -4.42 -5.05
CA GLY A 176 8.71 -4.68 -6.41
C GLY A 176 7.20 -4.88 -6.50
N LEU A 177 6.65 -5.81 -5.72
CA LEU A 177 5.22 -6.08 -5.67
C LEU A 177 4.39 -4.85 -5.28
N PHE A 178 4.90 -4.02 -4.37
CA PHE A 178 4.28 -2.75 -4.01
C PHE A 178 4.22 -1.77 -5.20
N LEU A 179 5.33 -1.63 -5.93
CA LEU A 179 5.44 -0.73 -7.08
C LEU A 179 4.64 -1.20 -8.30
N ALA A 180 4.57 -2.52 -8.55
CA ALA A 180 3.75 -3.08 -9.64
C ALA A 180 2.26 -2.83 -9.42
N PHE A 181 1.79 -3.01 -8.20
CA PHE A 181 0.39 -2.79 -7.83
C PHE A 181 -0.05 -1.34 -8.01
N LYS A 182 0.83 -0.40 -7.67
CA LYS A 182 0.63 1.04 -7.85
C LYS A 182 0.92 1.49 -9.29
N ALA A 183 1.00 0.57 -10.25
CA ALA A 183 1.25 0.89 -11.65
C ALA A 183 0.23 0.28 -12.63
N SER A 184 -0.77 -0.47 -12.15
CA SER A 184 -1.78 -1.17 -12.95
C SER A 184 -2.78 -0.25 -13.68
N THR A 185 -2.38 0.96 -14.07
CA THR A 185 -3.16 1.89 -14.90
C THR A 185 -2.47 2.27 -16.21
N VAL A 186 -1.42 1.57 -16.63
CA VAL A 186 -0.84 1.76 -17.98
C VAL A 186 -0.58 0.42 -18.66
N ILE A 187 -1.64 -0.16 -19.24
CA ILE A 187 -1.55 -0.77 -20.57
C ILE A 187 -2.59 -0.03 -21.41
N LYS A 188 -2.17 1.06 -22.04
CA LYS A 188 -2.81 1.49 -23.28
C LYS A 188 -2.11 0.69 -24.39
N LEU A 189 -2.87 -0.22 -25.02
CA LEU A 189 -2.64 -0.52 -26.43
C LEU A 189 -3.04 0.71 -27.25
#